data_AF-A0A3D3BQY6-F1
#
_entry.id   AF-A0A3D3BQY6-F1
#
_cell.length_a   1.000
_cell.length_b   1.000
_cell.length_c   1.000
_cell.angle_alpha   90.00
_cell.angle_beta   90.00
_cell.angle_gamma   90.00
#
_symmetry.space_group_name_H-M   'P 1'
#
loop_
_entity.id
_entity.type
_entity.pdbx_description
1 polymer ?
#
loop_
_entity_poly.entity_id
_entity_poly.type
_entity_poly.pdbx_seq_one_letter_code
_entity_poly.pdbx_strand_id
1 'polypeptide(L)'
;MTLARLGSRQRARLSGAALLSLAALTCAGAMSMQAVTAPPISAGETAYRYWSFWASEDDVWTYATQGPATMAAADGMTLGWRFGIATERDTSALEPQLTPVQV
;
A
#
# COMPACT_ATOMS: atom_id res chain seq x y z
N MET A 1 -62.31 17.93 -33.64
CA MET A 1 -62.27 17.15 -32.39
C MET A 1 -60.91 17.42 -31.75
N THR A 2 -60.91 18.23 -30.69
CA THR A 2 -59.76 18.89 -30.06
C THR A 2 -59.20 18.02 -28.93
N LEU A 3 -57.94 17.60 -29.00
CA LEU A 3 -57.13 17.10 -27.86
C LEU A 3 -55.65 17.18 -28.28
N ALA A 4 -54.66 17.48 -27.45
CA ALA A 4 -54.51 18.23 -26.22
C ALA A 4 -52.99 18.41 -26.09
N ARG A 5 -52.51 19.63 -25.82
CA ARG A 5 -51.12 19.90 -25.47
C ARG A 5 -50.76 19.19 -24.16
N LEU A 6 -49.84 18.23 -24.19
CA LEU A 6 -48.97 17.87 -23.06
C LEU A 6 -47.55 17.78 -23.65
N GLY A 7 -46.57 18.61 -23.30
CA GLY A 7 -46.15 18.94 -21.94
C GLY A 7 -44.70 18.49 -21.79
N SER A 8 -43.79 19.11 -22.56
CA SER A 8 -42.37 18.74 -22.72
C SER A 8 -41.48 19.00 -21.49
N ARG A 9 -42.05 19.06 -20.28
CA ARG A 9 -41.36 19.56 -19.07
C ARG A 9 -40.95 18.51 -18.03
N GLN A 10 -41.03 17.20 -18.32
CA GLN A 10 -40.69 16.16 -17.32
C GLN A 10 -39.41 15.35 -17.59
N ARG A 11 -38.75 15.49 -18.76
CA ARG A 11 -37.59 14.64 -19.11
C ARG A 11 -36.25 15.09 -18.52
N ALA A 12 -36.13 16.31 -18.00
CA ALA A 12 -34.83 16.89 -17.62
C ALA A 12 -34.41 16.64 -16.16
N ARG A 13 -35.29 16.11 -15.29
CA ARG A 13 -34.98 15.96 -13.85
C ARG A 13 -34.36 14.62 -13.47
N LEU A 14 -34.38 13.63 -14.37
CA LEU A 14 -33.90 12.27 -14.08
C LEU A 14 -32.41 12.07 -14.40
N SER A 15 -31.77 13.00 -15.12
CA SER A 15 -30.35 12.87 -15.50
C SER A 15 -29.38 13.30 -14.39
N GLY A 16 -29.80 14.17 -13.46
CA GLY A 16 -28.90 14.71 -12.43
C GLY A 16 -28.65 13.75 -11.26
N ALA A 17 -29.66 12.98 -10.84
CA ALA A 17 -29.52 12.08 -9.69
C ALA A 17 -28.71 10.82 -10.02
N ALA A 18 -28.84 10.28 -11.25
CA ALA A 18 -28.11 9.09 -11.68
C ALA A 18 -26.60 9.33 -11.84
N LEU A 19 -26.19 10.56 -12.21
CA LEU A 19 -24.78 10.93 -12.35
C LEU A 19 -24.09 11.13 -10.99
N LEU A 20 -24.84 11.51 -9.95
CA LEU A 20 -24.29 11.65 -8.59
C LEU A 20 -24.15 10.30 -7.86
N SER A 21 -24.95 9.29 -8.20
CA SER A 21 -24.82 7.94 -7.63
C SER A 21 -23.55 7.21 -8.10
N LEU A 22 -23.06 7.50 -9.31
CA LEU A 22 -21.85 6.86 -9.86
C LEU A 22 -20.56 7.49 -9.31
N ALA A 23 -20.57 8.79 -8.99
CA ALA A 23 -19.42 9.49 -8.42
C ALA A 23 -19.17 9.17 -6.93
N ALA A 24 -20.21 8.85 -6.16
CA ALA A 24 -20.08 8.49 -4.75
C ALA A 24 -19.48 7.08 -4.55
N LEU A 25 -19.64 6.17 -5.52
CA LEU A 25 -19.10 4.81 -5.45
C LEU A 25 -17.60 4.75 -5.76
N THR A 26 -17.04 5.75 -6.46
CA THR A 26 -15.61 5.86 -6.76
C THR A 26 -14.77 6.39 -5.60
N CYS A 27 -15.32 7.22 -4.71
CA CYS A 27 -14.55 7.78 -3.59
C CYS A 27 -14.40 6.82 -2.40
N ALA A 28 -15.31 5.85 -2.22
CA ALA A 28 -15.23 4.87 -1.13
C ALA A 28 -14.41 3.61 -1.48
N GLY A 29 -14.09 3.38 -2.76
CA GLY A 29 -13.28 2.24 -3.21
C GLY A 29 -11.76 2.46 -3.18
N ALA A 30 -11.30 3.70 -2.93
CA ALA A 30 -9.89 4.08 -3.05
C ALA A 30 -9.03 3.78 -1.80
N MET A 31 -9.64 3.36 -0.68
CA MET A 31 -8.92 2.72 0.43
C MET A 31 -8.98 1.19 0.25
N SER A 32 -8.58 0.71 -0.93
CA SER A 32 -8.23 -0.69 -1.07
C SER A 32 -7.05 -0.95 -0.14
N MET A 33 -7.32 -1.62 0.98
CA MET A 33 -6.32 -2.24 1.85
C MET A 33 -5.24 -2.85 0.94
N GLN A 34 -4.01 -2.31 0.96
CA GLN A 34 -2.90 -2.93 0.24
C GLN A 34 -2.70 -4.31 0.89
N ALA A 35 -3.38 -5.30 0.35
CA ALA A 35 -3.07 -6.69 0.64
C ALA A 35 -1.60 -6.83 0.26
N VAL A 36 -0.76 -7.10 1.26
CA VAL A 36 0.63 -7.51 1.03
C VAL A 36 0.54 -8.89 0.38
N THR A 37 0.29 -8.91 -0.92
CA THR A 37 0.39 -10.12 -1.73
C THR A 37 1.87 -10.37 -1.90
N ALA A 38 2.40 -11.33 -1.15
CA ALA A 38 3.74 -11.82 -1.44
C ALA A 38 3.78 -12.31 -2.90
N PRO A 39 4.85 -12.02 -3.66
CA PRO A 39 4.96 -12.45 -5.04
C PRO A 39 4.82 -13.99 -5.14
N PRO A 40 4.28 -14.50 -6.25
CA PRO A 40 4.18 -15.94 -6.45
C PRO A 40 5.59 -16.55 -6.42
N ILE A 41 5.80 -17.49 -5.49
CA ILE A 41 7.05 -18.22 -5.40
C ILE A 41 7.09 -19.19 -6.57
N SER A 42 8.11 -19.09 -7.42
CA SER A 42 8.32 -19.99 -8.55
C SER A 42 8.26 -21.44 -8.07
N ALA A 43 7.59 -22.32 -8.82
CA ALA A 43 7.49 -23.74 -8.49
C ALA A 43 8.90 -24.33 -8.29
N GLY A 44 9.25 -24.66 -7.04
CA GLY A 44 10.55 -25.23 -6.67
C GLY A 44 11.40 -24.40 -5.71
N GLU A 45 10.99 -23.19 -5.32
CA GLU A 45 11.74 -22.39 -4.34
C GLU A 45 11.04 -22.38 -2.97
N THR A 46 11.80 -22.54 -1.89
CA THR A 46 11.28 -22.40 -0.53
C THR A 46 11.28 -20.92 -0.15
N ALA A 47 10.15 -20.43 0.36
CA ALA A 47 10.08 -19.09 0.91
C ALA A 47 9.95 -19.10 2.43
N TYR A 48 10.55 -18.09 3.05
CA TYR A 48 10.59 -17.90 4.48
C TYR A 48 9.90 -16.60 4.85
N ARG A 49 9.20 -16.61 5.98
CA ARG A 49 8.54 -15.43 6.55
C ARG A 49 9.30 -15.02 7.80
N TYR A 50 9.87 -13.84 7.79
CA TYR A 50 10.68 -13.37 8.92
C TYR A 50 10.74 -11.85 8.99
N TRP A 51 11.21 -11.38 10.14
CA TRP A 51 11.57 -9.98 10.35
C TRP A 51 13.05 -9.78 10.04
N SER A 52 13.36 -8.92 9.07
CA SER A 52 14.72 -8.43 8.82
C SER A 52 15.01 -7.19 9.66
N PHE A 53 16.27 -7.05 10.09
CA PHE A 53 16.73 -5.93 10.92
C PHE A 53 17.62 -5.00 10.10
N TRP A 54 17.36 -3.70 10.23
CA TRP A 54 17.96 -2.64 9.42
C TRP A 54 18.42 -1.48 10.31
N ALA A 55 19.48 -0.81 9.89
CA ALA A 55 19.96 0.42 10.47
C ALA A 55 20.00 1.52 9.42
N SER A 56 19.88 2.77 9.83
CA SER A 56 20.08 3.93 8.97
C SER A 56 21.17 4.84 9.49
N GLU A 57 21.98 5.30 8.56
CA GLU A 57 22.92 6.41 8.67
C GLU A 57 22.68 7.35 7.48
N ASP A 58 22.72 8.66 7.69
CA ASP A 58 22.46 9.68 6.65
C ASP A 58 21.19 9.44 5.81
N ASP A 59 20.09 9.04 6.47
CA ASP A 59 18.79 8.72 5.86
C ASP A 59 18.81 7.58 4.83
N VAL A 60 19.85 6.73 4.85
CA VAL A 60 19.96 5.54 3.99
C VAL A 60 19.80 4.27 4.83
N TRP A 61 18.89 3.39 4.43
CA TRP A 61 18.76 2.05 5.03
C TRP A 61 19.90 1.13 4.61
N THR A 62 20.46 0.42 5.59
CA THR A 62 21.47 -0.63 5.39
C THR A 62 21.05 -1.87 6.18
N TYR A 63 21.20 -3.06 5.57
CA TYR A 63 20.92 -4.32 6.25
C TYR A 63 21.89 -4.50 7.42
N ALA A 64 21.38 -4.77 8.61
CA ALA A 64 22.21 -4.87 9.80
C ALA A 64 22.98 -6.20 9.80
N THR A 65 24.31 -6.11 10.00
CA THR A 65 25.18 -7.29 10.15
C THR A 65 25.27 -7.77 11.60
N GLN A 66 24.72 -6.98 12.53
CA GLN A 66 24.58 -7.30 13.95
C GLN A 66 23.11 -7.46 14.31
N GLY A 67 22.83 -8.25 15.36
CA GLY A 67 21.48 -8.37 15.89
C GLY A 67 21.07 -7.15 16.72
N PRO A 68 19.75 -6.94 16.92
CA PRO A 68 19.23 -5.83 17.70
C PRO A 68 19.65 -5.83 19.17
N ALA A 69 20.08 -6.99 19.71
CA ALA A 69 20.55 -7.11 21.09
C ALA A 69 22.03 -6.75 21.29
N THR A 70 22.81 -6.62 20.21
CA THR A 70 24.26 -6.41 20.28
C THR A 70 24.72 -5.14 19.58
N MET A 71 23.91 -4.59 18.68
CA MET A 71 24.28 -3.39 17.93
C MET A 71 24.30 -2.15 18.83
N ALA A 72 25.45 -1.48 18.89
CA ALA A 72 25.59 -0.19 19.56
C ALA A 72 25.08 0.92 18.63
N ALA A 73 23.83 1.35 18.81
CA ALA A 73 23.27 2.47 18.06
C ALA A 73 23.95 3.78 18.47
N ALA A 74 24.35 4.59 17.48
CA ALA A 74 24.83 5.94 17.72
C ALA A 74 23.66 6.94 17.74
N ASP A 75 23.96 8.14 18.21
CA ASP A 75 23.03 9.26 18.18
C ASP A 75 22.64 9.61 16.74
N GLY A 76 21.35 9.87 16.51
CA GLY A 76 20.83 10.11 15.17
C GLY A 76 20.89 8.90 14.22
N MET A 77 20.97 7.66 14.73
CA MET A 77 20.68 6.46 13.95
C MET A 77 19.21 6.05 14.11
N THR A 78 18.60 5.58 13.01
CA THR A 78 17.28 4.93 13.06
C THR A 78 17.45 3.42 12.97
N LEU A 79 16.82 2.68 13.89
CA LEU A 79 16.74 1.23 13.84
C LEU A 79 15.35 0.79 13.37
N GLY A 80 15.30 -0.24 12.53
CA GLY A 80 14.05 -0.68 11.91
C GLY A 80 13.93 -2.19 11.78
N TRP A 81 12.68 -2.65 11.77
CA TRP A 81 12.33 -4.02 11.44
C TRP A 81 11.36 -4.04 10.27
N ARG A 82 11.57 -4.95 9.34
CA ARG A 82 10.69 -5.17 8.19
C ARG A 82 10.27 -6.62 8.12
N PHE A 83 8.96 -6.87 8.21
CA PHE A 83 8.39 -8.19 7.98
C PHE A 83 8.20 -8.42 6.49
N GLY A 84 8.74 -9.52 5.97
CA GLY A 84 8.54 -9.89 4.58
C GLY A 84 8.58 -11.39 4.35
N ILE A 85 8.29 -11.76 3.12
CA ILE A 85 8.44 -13.13 2.62
C ILE A 85 9.52 -13.07 1.56
N ALA A 86 10.59 -13.82 1.77
CA ALA A 86 11.74 -13.87 0.88
C ALA A 86 12.09 -15.30 0.54
N THR A 87 12.74 -15.45 -0.59
CA THR A 87 13.40 -16.69 -0.99
C THR A 87 14.92 -16.52 -0.89
N GLU A 88 15.68 -17.57 -1.18
CA GLU A 88 17.13 -17.47 -1.23
C GLU A 88 17.61 -16.57 -2.38
N ARG A 89 16.83 -16.46 -3.46
CA ARG A 89 17.18 -15.65 -4.65
C ARG A 89 16.60 -14.23 -4.63
N ASP A 90 15.50 -14.00 -3.91
CA ASP A 90 14.84 -12.70 -3.86
C ASP A 90 14.51 -12.29 -2.42
N THR A 91 15.21 -11.24 -1.97
CA THR A 91 15.07 -10.63 -0.64
C THR A 91 14.51 -9.21 -0.70
N SER A 92 14.13 -8.72 -1.87
CA SER A 92 13.68 -7.32 -2.06
C SER A 92 12.47 -6.96 -1.19
N ALA A 93 11.60 -7.92 -0.89
CA ALA A 93 10.44 -7.74 -0.02
C ALA A 93 10.80 -7.40 1.45
N LEU A 94 12.06 -7.57 1.83
CA LEU A 94 12.58 -7.28 3.17
C LEU A 94 13.16 -5.88 3.29
N GLU A 95 13.32 -5.16 2.18
CA GLU A 95 13.85 -3.78 2.21
C GLU A 95 12.81 -2.82 2.79
N PRO A 96 13.20 -1.89 3.70
CA PRO A 96 12.32 -0.85 4.19
C PRO A 96 11.97 0.13 3.06
N GLN A 97 10.69 0.46 2.93
CA GLN A 97 10.20 1.39 1.89
C GLN A 97 9.97 2.81 2.41
N LEU A 98 9.97 2.97 3.73
CA LEU A 98 9.80 4.27 4.37
C LEU A 98 11.16 4.97 4.41
N THR A 99 11.21 6.28 4.24
CA THR A 99 12.41 7.05 4.58
C THR A 99 12.70 6.86 6.07
N PRO A 100 13.96 6.58 6.48
CA PRO A 100 14.32 6.58 7.89
C PRO A 100 13.98 7.92 8.53
N VAL A 101 13.56 7.90 9.79
CA VAL A 101 13.20 9.10 10.52
C VAL A 101 14.04 9.14 11.78
N GLN A 102 14.99 10.08 11.81
CA GLN A 102 15.75 10.38 13.03
C GLN A 102 14.83 11.10 14.02
N VAL A 103 14.88 10.70 15.30
CA VAL A 103 14.01 11.20 16.37
C VAL A 103 14.80 12.00 17.38
#